data_AF-A0A2E4XXI6-F1
#
_entry.id   AF-A0A2E4XXI6-F1
#
_cell.length_a   1.000
_cell.length_b   1.000
_cell.length_c   1.000
_cell.angle_alpha   90.00
_cell.angle_beta   90.00
_cell.angle_gamma   90.00
#
_symmetry.space_group_name_H-M   'P 1'
#
loop_
_entity.id
_entity.type
_entity.pdbx_description
1 polymer ?
#
loop_
_entity_poly.entity_id
_entity_poly.type
_entity_poly.pdbx_seq_one_letter_code
_entity_poly.pdbx_strand_id
1 'polypeptide(L)'
;MILRPLDRLHENDGFDDQSRFLLSLNDFAERESSTLLDTIFYYWDALRGGSDKVPNVRHFELRNVFGQNTPDALSAVVTDTANPRNFVLVNHGTSQLGPFGADLEGKRLRDVPSVIHARATAQEYQQCKLLRRPLYHEIDQVIGGISRHYVRIMLPLANDQGDVVKIAYGIRALEPNYYMKAPEEIS
;
A
#
# COMPACT_ATOMS: atom_id res chain seq x y z
N MET A 1 13.79 14.70 12.09
CA MET A 1 14.27 14.79 10.69
C MET A 1 13.14 15.32 9.85
N ILE A 2 13.37 16.29 8.96
CA ILE A 2 12.32 16.85 8.10
C ILE A 2 12.43 16.17 6.74
N LEU A 3 11.50 15.28 6.43
CA LEU A 3 11.41 14.64 5.11
C LEU A 3 10.77 15.62 4.12
N ARG A 4 11.29 15.67 2.89
CA ARG A 4 10.70 16.50 1.82
C ARG A 4 10.01 15.60 0.81
N PRO A 5 8.66 15.66 0.70
CA PRO A 5 7.95 14.83 -0.27
C PRO A 5 8.34 15.22 -1.69
N LEU A 6 8.49 14.20 -2.54
CA LEU A 6 8.65 14.34 -3.99
C LEU A 6 7.36 14.84 -4.64
N ASP A 7 6.23 14.42 -4.10
CA ASP A 7 4.90 14.85 -4.51
C ASP A 7 3.95 14.85 -3.31
N ARG A 8 2.94 15.73 -3.36
CA ARG A 8 1.90 15.84 -2.34
C ARG A 8 0.55 15.96 -3.00
N LEU A 9 -0.35 15.05 -2.63
CA LEU A 9 -1.75 15.09 -3.03
C LEU A 9 -2.61 15.24 -1.79
N HIS A 10 -3.58 16.14 -1.86
CA HIS A 10 -4.61 16.30 -0.85
C HIS A 10 -5.97 16.24 -1.54
N GLU A 11 -6.87 15.44 -0.99
CA GLU A 11 -8.21 15.25 -1.52
C GLU A 11 -9.20 15.18 -0.36
N ASN A 12 -10.39 15.72 -0.58
CA ASN A 12 -11.53 15.64 0.33
C ASN A 12 -12.78 15.21 -0.44
N ASP A 13 -13.63 14.41 0.19
CA ASP A 13 -14.95 13.99 -0.31
C ASP A 13 -15.94 13.87 0.85
N GLY A 14 -16.62 14.98 1.15
CA GLY A 14 -17.49 15.09 2.31
C GLY A 14 -16.70 14.98 3.61
N PHE A 15 -16.98 13.95 4.40
CA PHE A 15 -16.30 13.69 5.67
C PHE A 15 -15.02 12.86 5.53
N ASP A 16 -14.77 12.33 4.33
CA ASP A 16 -13.54 11.64 4.03
C ASP A 16 -12.47 12.66 3.62
N ASP A 17 -11.28 12.55 4.20
CA ASP A 17 -10.13 13.40 3.92
C ASP A 17 -8.87 12.54 3.80
N GLN A 18 -7.96 12.90 2.89
CA GLN A 18 -6.65 12.28 2.87
C GLN A 18 -5.55 13.20 2.32
N SER A 19 -4.38 13.10 2.93
CA SER A 19 -3.12 13.65 2.44
C SER A 19 -2.13 12.52 2.19
N ARG A 20 -1.54 12.53 1.00
CA ARG A 20 -0.62 11.49 0.56
C ARG A 20 0.68 12.14 0.09
N PHE A 21 1.78 11.64 0.62
CA PHE A 21 3.11 12.19 0.42
C PHE A 21 3.97 11.11 -0.22
N LEU A 22 4.33 11.29 -1.50
CA LEU A 22 5.30 10.40 -2.13
C LEU A 22 6.70 10.76 -1.61
N LEU A 23 7.34 9.82 -0.94
CA LEU A 23 8.68 9.98 -0.37
C LEU A 23 9.72 9.28 -1.24
N SER A 24 10.98 9.68 -1.10
CA SER A 24 12.07 9.03 -1.83
C SER A 24 12.43 7.67 -1.20
N LEU A 25 13.07 6.78 -1.97
CA LEU A 25 13.59 5.53 -1.42
C LEU A 25 14.83 5.75 -0.51
N ASN A 26 15.45 6.93 -0.56
CA ASN A 26 16.47 7.31 0.43
C ASN A 26 15.81 7.60 1.78
N ASP A 27 14.70 8.35 1.79
CA ASP A 27 13.90 8.57 3.01
C ASP A 27 13.41 7.23 3.60
N PHE A 28 13.02 6.30 2.73
CA PHE A 28 12.67 4.93 3.13
C PHE A 28 13.84 4.24 3.85
N ALA A 29 15.03 4.20 3.26
CA ALA A 29 16.19 3.51 3.83
C ALA A 29 16.59 4.09 5.21
N GLU A 30 16.48 5.41 5.37
CA GLU A 30 16.76 6.09 6.63
C GLU A 30 15.68 5.82 7.70
N ARG A 31 14.40 5.81 7.31
CA ARG A 31 13.27 5.72 8.25
C ARG A 31 12.87 4.30 8.61
N GLU A 32 12.99 3.37 7.68
CA GLU A 32 12.46 2.01 7.82
C GLU A 32 13.52 0.99 8.21
N SER A 33 14.78 1.39 8.43
CA SER A 33 15.85 0.47 8.83
C SER A 33 15.41 -0.46 9.97
N SER A 34 15.55 -1.77 9.74
CA SER A 34 15.18 -2.84 10.69
C SER A 34 13.68 -2.95 10.99
N THR A 35 12.80 -2.32 10.20
CA THR A 35 11.35 -2.54 10.30
C THR A 35 10.89 -3.69 9.42
N LEU A 36 9.62 -4.06 9.57
CA LEU A 36 8.95 -5.00 8.66
C LEU A 36 9.03 -4.53 7.20
N LEU A 37 8.91 -3.22 6.96
CA LEU A 37 8.92 -2.67 5.60
C LEU A 37 10.29 -2.79 4.94
N ASP A 38 11.36 -2.56 5.70
CA ASP A 38 12.74 -2.79 5.25
C ASP A 38 12.97 -4.27 4.94
N THR A 39 12.50 -5.17 5.79
CA THR A 39 12.62 -6.63 5.56
C THR A 39 11.98 -7.06 4.23
N ILE A 40 10.75 -6.61 3.94
CA ILE A 40 10.08 -6.97 2.67
C ILE A 40 10.71 -6.30 1.45
N PHE A 41 11.18 -5.06 1.59
CA PHE A 41 11.86 -4.35 0.52
C PHE A 41 13.20 -5.02 0.19
N TYR A 42 13.97 -5.38 1.22
CA TYR A 42 15.22 -6.12 1.08
C TYR A 42 14.99 -7.47 0.38
N TYR A 43 13.96 -8.23 0.78
CA TYR A 43 13.63 -9.47 0.09
C TYR A 43 13.27 -9.25 -1.39
N TRP A 44 12.44 -8.23 -1.67
CA TRP A 44 12.10 -7.87 -3.05
C TRP A 44 13.33 -7.49 -3.87
N ASP A 45 14.24 -6.69 -3.31
CA ASP A 45 15.45 -6.23 -4.01
C ASP A 45 16.47 -7.37 -4.20
N ALA A 46 16.60 -8.26 -3.21
CA ALA A 46 17.45 -9.45 -3.31
C ALA A 46 17.03 -10.36 -4.47
N LEU A 47 15.72 -10.49 -4.73
CA LEU A 47 15.22 -11.25 -5.90
C LEU A 47 15.58 -10.62 -7.25
N ARG A 48 15.91 -9.33 -7.29
CA ARG A 48 16.41 -8.66 -8.49
C ARG A 48 17.85 -9.00 -8.78
N GLY A 49 18.63 -9.35 -7.75
CA GLY A 49 20.06 -9.61 -7.86
C GLY A 49 20.83 -8.45 -8.50
N GLY A 50 20.46 -7.20 -8.20
CA GLY A 50 21.05 -5.99 -8.78
C GLY A 50 20.59 -5.66 -10.20
N SER A 51 19.64 -6.39 -10.78
CA SER A 51 19.05 -6.09 -12.09
C SER A 51 18.01 -4.98 -12.03
N ASP A 52 17.87 -4.17 -13.09
CA ASP A 52 16.74 -3.24 -13.26
C ASP A 52 15.40 -3.93 -13.54
N LYS A 53 15.38 -5.25 -13.61
CA LYS A 53 14.15 -6.03 -13.79
C LYS A 53 13.33 -6.09 -12.51
N VAL A 54 12.00 -6.09 -12.69
CA VAL A 54 11.04 -6.36 -11.63
C VAL A 54 11.08 -7.85 -11.28
N PRO A 55 11.11 -8.25 -10.00
CA PRO A 55 11.05 -9.65 -9.59
C PRO A 55 9.85 -10.40 -10.15
N ASN A 56 10.05 -11.68 -10.47
CA ASN A 56 8.94 -12.54 -10.87
C ASN A 56 8.04 -12.84 -9.67
N VAL A 57 6.73 -12.73 -9.86
CA VAL A 57 5.70 -12.95 -8.85
C VAL A 57 5.77 -14.35 -8.23
N ARG A 58 6.20 -15.37 -8.99
CA ARG A 58 6.35 -16.75 -8.50
C ARG A 58 7.52 -16.93 -7.54
N HIS A 59 8.49 -16.00 -7.56
CA HIS A 59 9.66 -16.04 -6.67
C HIS A 59 9.46 -15.21 -5.41
N PHE A 60 8.44 -14.35 -5.37
CA PHE A 60 8.13 -13.50 -4.22
C PHE A 60 7.10 -14.19 -3.31
N GLU A 61 7.62 -14.98 -2.38
CA GLU A 61 6.82 -15.80 -1.46
C GLU A 61 7.15 -15.40 -0.03
N LEU A 62 6.29 -14.58 0.59
CA LEU A 62 6.54 -14.02 1.93
C LEU A 62 6.76 -15.08 3.02
N ARG A 63 6.20 -16.28 2.84
CA ARG A 63 6.46 -17.44 3.71
C ARG A 63 7.93 -17.88 3.76
N ASN A 64 8.73 -17.54 2.75
CA ASN A 64 10.17 -17.81 2.77
C ASN A 64 10.91 -16.90 3.76
N VAL A 65 10.30 -15.78 4.13
CA VAL A 65 10.86 -14.79 5.07
C VAL A 65 10.21 -14.92 6.45
N PHE A 66 8.88 -15.05 6.51
CA PHE A 66 8.11 -15.01 7.75
C PHE A 66 7.55 -16.37 8.20
N GLY A 67 7.79 -17.44 7.43
CA GLY A 67 7.21 -18.76 7.71
C GLY A 67 5.69 -18.75 7.55
N GLN A 68 4.99 -19.48 8.43
CA GLN A 68 3.53 -19.56 8.42
C GLN A 68 2.84 -18.30 8.96
N ASN A 69 3.57 -17.44 9.67
CA ASN A 69 3.04 -16.26 10.34
C ASN A 69 3.30 -15.01 9.49
N THR A 70 2.63 -14.90 8.34
CA THR A 70 2.72 -13.68 7.54
C THR A 70 2.02 -12.54 8.28
N PRO A 71 2.70 -11.39 8.52
CA PRO A 71 2.07 -10.29 9.23
C PRO A 71 0.84 -9.73 8.49
N ASP A 72 -0.23 -9.41 9.22
CA ASP A 72 -1.45 -8.80 8.67
C ASP A 72 -1.22 -7.45 7.99
N ALA A 73 -0.11 -6.80 8.32
CA ALA A 73 0.36 -5.56 7.71
C ALA A 73 0.87 -5.73 6.27
N LEU A 74 0.97 -6.98 5.78
CA LEU A 74 1.35 -7.30 4.41
C LEU A 74 0.12 -7.71 3.62
N SER A 75 -0.04 -7.13 2.45
CA SER A 75 -1.15 -7.43 1.54
C SER A 75 -0.67 -7.32 0.09
N ALA A 76 -1.53 -7.66 -0.85
CA ALA A 76 -1.23 -7.52 -2.25
C ALA A 76 -2.46 -7.12 -3.05
N VAL A 77 -2.22 -6.70 -4.28
CA VAL A 77 -3.26 -6.41 -5.25
C VAL A 77 -2.89 -7.07 -6.56
N VAL A 78 -3.85 -7.78 -7.16
CA VAL A 78 -3.73 -8.35 -8.50
C VAL A 78 -4.06 -7.25 -9.52
N THR A 79 -3.14 -7.06 -10.45
CA THR A 79 -3.15 -5.97 -11.43
C THR A 79 -3.08 -6.48 -12.86
N ASP A 80 -3.56 -7.70 -13.13
CA ASP A 80 -3.59 -8.32 -14.46
C ASP A 80 -4.42 -7.54 -15.50
N THR A 81 -5.44 -6.80 -15.05
CA THR A 81 -6.30 -5.97 -15.89
C THR A 81 -5.65 -4.63 -16.28
N ALA A 82 -6.11 -4.05 -17.40
CA ALA A 82 -5.71 -2.71 -17.82
C ALA A 82 -6.43 -1.60 -17.04
N ASN A 83 -7.64 -1.87 -16.53
CA ASN A 83 -8.42 -0.89 -15.80
C ASN A 83 -8.13 -0.99 -14.29
N PRO A 84 -7.49 0.01 -13.67
CA PRO A 84 -7.11 -0.06 -12.27
C PRO A 84 -8.30 -0.14 -11.31
N ARG A 85 -9.51 0.26 -11.74
CA ARG A 85 -10.75 0.09 -10.95
C ARG A 85 -11.14 -1.38 -10.76
N ASN A 86 -10.62 -2.27 -11.60
CA ASN A 86 -10.86 -3.71 -11.55
C ASN A 86 -9.73 -4.49 -10.86
N PHE A 87 -8.71 -3.82 -10.32
CA PHE A 87 -7.68 -4.47 -9.51
C PHE A 87 -8.29 -5.14 -8.28
N VAL A 88 -7.80 -6.33 -7.94
CA VAL A 88 -8.38 -7.19 -6.90
C VAL A 88 -7.48 -7.22 -5.68
N LEU A 89 -8.02 -6.89 -4.51
CA LEU A 89 -7.32 -6.96 -3.24
C LEU A 89 -7.16 -8.43 -2.82
N VAL A 90 -5.95 -8.82 -2.41
CA VAL A 90 -5.63 -10.19 -1.97
C VAL A 90 -4.72 -10.16 -0.75
N ASN A 91 -4.84 -11.17 0.11
CA ASN A 91 -4.16 -11.22 1.40
C ASN A 91 -4.37 -9.94 2.24
N HIS A 92 -5.53 -9.30 2.12
CA HIS A 92 -5.82 -8.11 2.90
C HIS A 92 -6.11 -8.52 4.35
N GLY A 93 -5.24 -8.08 5.26
CA GLY A 93 -5.25 -8.52 6.66
C GLY A 93 -6.62 -8.39 7.35
N THR A 94 -6.83 -9.19 8.39
CA THR A 94 -8.05 -9.20 9.20
C THR A 94 -8.12 -8.00 10.15
N SER A 95 -7.97 -6.78 9.63
CA SER A 95 -8.23 -5.58 10.43
C SER A 95 -9.63 -5.70 11.02
N GLN A 96 -9.73 -5.59 12.35
CA GLN A 96 -11.00 -5.65 13.09
C GLN A 96 -11.90 -4.44 12.80
N LEU A 97 -11.40 -3.47 12.03
CA LEU A 97 -12.13 -2.28 11.64
C LEU A 97 -12.90 -2.54 10.35
N GLY A 98 -14.02 -3.25 10.46
CA GLY A 98 -15.03 -3.26 9.40
C GLY A 98 -15.49 -1.81 9.11
N PRO A 99 -15.77 -1.43 7.85
CA PRO A 99 -15.76 -2.21 6.60
C PRO A 99 -14.40 -2.23 5.84
N PHE A 100 -13.31 -1.79 6.48
CA PHE A 100 -12.01 -1.54 5.85
C PHE A 100 -10.94 -2.56 6.25
N GLY A 101 -11.37 -3.80 6.51
CA GLY A 101 -10.53 -4.92 6.93
C GLY A 101 -10.78 -6.18 6.10
N ALA A 102 -11.01 -7.33 6.76
CA ALA A 102 -11.18 -8.62 6.09
C ALA A 102 -12.25 -8.62 4.98
N ASP A 103 -13.29 -7.78 5.13
CA ASP A 103 -14.37 -7.64 4.16
C ASP A 103 -13.91 -7.15 2.78
N LEU A 104 -12.67 -6.68 2.64
CA LEU A 104 -12.11 -6.22 1.38
C LEU A 104 -11.39 -7.32 0.59
N GLU A 105 -11.13 -8.49 1.18
CA GLU A 105 -10.47 -9.59 0.49
C GLU A 105 -11.27 -10.05 -0.74
N GLY A 106 -10.59 -10.18 -1.88
CA GLY A 106 -11.19 -10.58 -3.15
C GLY A 106 -12.06 -9.52 -3.83
N LYS A 107 -12.28 -8.35 -3.20
CA LYS A 107 -13.04 -7.25 -3.81
C LYS A 107 -12.19 -6.50 -4.84
N ARG A 108 -12.86 -5.93 -5.83
CA ARG A 108 -12.23 -4.98 -6.75
C ARG A 108 -12.15 -3.61 -6.11
N LEU A 109 -11.17 -2.81 -6.50
CA LEU A 109 -11.03 -1.44 -6.00
C LEU A 109 -12.29 -0.59 -6.18
N ARG A 110 -13.02 -0.75 -7.29
CA ARG A 110 -14.29 -0.05 -7.52
C ARG A 110 -15.41 -0.40 -6.53
N ASP A 111 -15.30 -1.55 -5.86
CA ASP A 111 -16.29 -2.07 -4.92
C ASP A 111 -15.91 -1.70 -3.47
N VAL A 112 -14.80 -0.96 -3.27
CA VAL A 112 -14.40 -0.41 -1.96
C VAL A 112 -15.35 0.73 -1.59
N PRO A 113 -15.90 0.77 -0.36
CA PRO A 113 -16.96 1.72 0.00
C PRO A 113 -16.59 3.20 -0.15
N SER A 114 -15.35 3.56 0.21
CA SER A 114 -14.88 4.94 0.11
C SER A 114 -14.35 5.22 -1.31
N VAL A 115 -15.07 6.07 -2.05
CA VAL A 115 -14.75 6.42 -3.45
C VAL A 115 -13.41 7.11 -3.56
N ILE A 116 -13.12 8.04 -2.64
CA ILE A 116 -11.86 8.77 -2.59
C ILE A 116 -10.69 7.81 -2.31
N HIS A 117 -10.84 6.86 -1.38
CA HIS A 117 -9.83 5.84 -1.10
C HIS A 117 -9.62 4.89 -2.29
N ALA A 118 -10.72 4.44 -2.91
CA ALA A 118 -10.69 3.58 -4.09
C ALA A 118 -9.96 4.24 -5.27
N ARG A 119 -10.27 5.51 -5.55
CA ARG A 119 -9.66 6.29 -6.62
C ARG A 119 -8.18 6.53 -6.35
N ALA A 120 -7.85 6.98 -5.14
CA ALA A 120 -6.49 7.22 -4.66
C ALA A 120 -5.60 5.99 -4.85
N THR A 121 -6.05 4.86 -4.30
CA THR A 121 -5.34 3.58 -4.35
C THR A 121 -5.19 3.05 -5.78
N ALA A 122 -6.23 3.18 -6.61
CA ALA A 122 -6.18 2.80 -8.02
C ALA A 122 -5.11 3.58 -8.80
N GLN A 123 -4.99 4.89 -8.57
CA GLN A 123 -3.98 5.73 -9.21
C GLN A 123 -2.56 5.31 -8.80
N GLU A 124 -2.32 5.10 -7.52
CA GLU A 124 -1.00 4.73 -6.99
C GLU A 124 -0.54 3.35 -7.45
N TYR A 125 -1.45 2.37 -7.44
CA TYR A 125 -1.16 1.05 -7.97
C TYR A 125 -0.89 1.10 -9.47
N GLN A 126 -1.68 1.88 -10.23
CA GLN A 126 -1.41 2.07 -11.65
C GLN A 126 -0.05 2.75 -11.88
N GLN A 127 0.30 3.74 -11.06
CA GLN A 127 1.60 4.42 -11.14
C GLN A 127 2.75 3.45 -10.85
N CYS A 128 2.65 2.63 -9.80
CA CYS A 128 3.66 1.61 -9.48
C CYS A 128 3.79 0.58 -10.62
N LYS A 129 2.66 0.14 -11.18
CA LYS A 129 2.61 -0.77 -12.34
C LYS A 129 3.35 -0.18 -13.55
N LEU A 130 3.07 1.08 -13.89
CA LEU A 130 3.65 1.77 -15.06
C LEU A 130 5.13 2.07 -14.87
N LEU A 131 5.53 2.55 -13.69
CA LEU A 131 6.92 2.91 -13.40
C LEU A 131 7.81 1.69 -13.14
N ARG A 132 7.22 0.53 -12.85
CA ARG A 132 7.95 -0.74 -12.61
C ARG A 132 9.01 -0.61 -11.51
N ARG A 133 8.75 0.27 -10.54
CA ARG A 133 9.64 0.52 -9.41
C ARG A 133 8.85 0.64 -8.10
N PRO A 134 9.49 0.41 -6.95
CA PRO A 134 8.86 0.62 -5.66
C PRO A 134 8.40 2.06 -5.46
N LEU A 135 7.28 2.24 -4.77
CA LEU A 135 6.76 3.55 -4.36
C LEU A 135 6.52 3.56 -2.86
N TYR A 136 7.02 4.58 -2.18
CA TYR A 136 6.90 4.74 -0.73
C TYR A 136 6.08 5.98 -0.41
N HIS A 137 4.98 5.81 0.31
CA HIS A 137 4.06 6.88 0.67
C HIS A 137 3.93 6.99 2.18
N GLU A 138 3.85 8.22 2.66
CA GLU A 138 3.21 8.54 3.94
C GLU A 138 1.78 9.01 3.67
N ILE A 139 0.84 8.51 4.47
CA ILE A 139 -0.58 8.70 4.27
C ILE A 139 -1.22 9.08 5.60
N ASP A 140 -1.85 10.24 5.61
CA ASP A 140 -2.76 10.70 6.64
C ASP A 140 -4.16 10.68 6.05
N GLN A 141 -5.09 9.95 6.65
CA GLN A 141 -6.45 9.82 6.14
C GLN A 141 -7.48 9.73 7.25
N VAL A 142 -8.64 10.34 7.02
CA VAL A 142 -9.87 10.14 7.77
C VAL A 142 -10.88 9.55 6.79
N ILE A 143 -11.25 8.28 6.94
CA ILE A 143 -12.18 7.61 6.04
C ILE A 143 -13.29 6.95 6.86
N GLY A 144 -14.55 7.32 6.59
CA GLY A 144 -15.70 6.84 7.37
C GLY A 144 -15.58 7.16 8.86
N GLY A 145 -15.01 8.32 9.19
CA GLY A 145 -14.74 8.75 10.57
C GLY A 145 -13.51 8.10 11.22
N ILE A 146 -12.81 7.19 10.53
CA ILE A 146 -11.64 6.50 11.06
C ILE A 146 -10.37 7.24 10.62
N SER A 147 -9.68 7.85 11.58
CA SER A 147 -8.35 8.44 11.35
C SER A 147 -7.25 7.39 11.29
N ARG A 148 -6.30 7.56 10.35
CA ARG A 148 -5.13 6.69 10.18
C ARG A 148 -3.94 7.50 9.69
N HIS A 149 -2.80 7.37 10.36
CA HIS A 149 -1.52 7.92 9.90
C HIS A 149 -0.50 6.78 9.79
N TYR A 150 -0.06 6.49 8.57
CA TYR A 150 0.77 5.33 8.28
C TYR A 150 1.65 5.56 7.06
N VAL A 151 2.65 4.69 6.92
CA VAL A 151 3.47 4.58 5.72
C VAL A 151 3.14 3.29 4.98
N ARG A 152 3.31 3.33 3.66
CA ARG A 152 3.09 2.19 2.77
C ARG A 152 4.18 2.10 1.72
N ILE A 153 4.83 0.94 1.62
CA ILE A 153 5.72 0.60 0.51
C ILE A 153 4.96 -0.29 -0.47
N MET A 154 5.02 0.02 -1.76
CA MET A 154 4.43 -0.77 -2.85
C MET A 154 5.55 -1.35 -3.70
N LEU A 155 5.48 -2.65 -3.98
CA LEU A 155 6.52 -3.46 -4.60
C LEU A 155 5.93 -4.17 -5.84
N PRO A 156 6.28 -3.76 -7.07
CA PRO A 156 5.73 -4.38 -8.27
C PRO A 156 6.29 -5.79 -8.45
N LEU A 157 5.47 -6.71 -8.98
CA LEU A 157 5.84 -8.08 -9.26
C LEU A 157 5.37 -8.46 -10.67
N ALA A 158 6.29 -9.02 -11.46
CA ALA A 158 6.07 -9.32 -12.85
C ALA A 158 5.75 -10.81 -13.11
N ASN A 159 5.04 -11.11 -14.19
CA ASN A 159 4.95 -12.49 -14.71
C ASN A 159 6.20 -12.86 -15.54
N ASP A 160 6.20 -14.05 -16.14
CA ASP A 160 7.31 -14.52 -16.98
C ASP A 160 7.51 -13.67 -18.25
N GLN A 161 6.46 -12.98 -18.71
CA GLN A 161 6.48 -12.06 -19.85
C GLN A 161 7.04 -10.68 -19.46
N GLY A 162 7.26 -10.45 -18.17
CA GLY A 162 7.72 -9.18 -17.63
C GLY A 162 6.60 -8.18 -17.36
N ASP A 163 5.32 -8.51 -17.55
CA ASP A 163 4.22 -7.61 -17.19
C ASP A 163 4.00 -7.57 -15.68
N VAL A 164 3.85 -6.38 -15.11
CA VAL A 164 3.51 -6.23 -13.68
C VAL A 164 2.05 -6.63 -13.47
N VAL A 165 1.86 -7.81 -12.89
CA VAL A 165 0.54 -8.46 -12.66
C VAL A 165 0.13 -8.48 -11.19
N LYS A 166 1.03 -8.12 -10.28
CA LYS A 166 0.76 -8.01 -8.86
C LYS A 166 1.57 -6.87 -8.27
N ILE A 167 1.03 -6.21 -7.26
CA ILE A 167 1.79 -5.29 -6.39
C ILE A 167 1.64 -5.82 -4.97
N ALA A 168 2.75 -6.24 -4.38
CA ALA A 168 2.80 -6.50 -2.95
C ALA A 168 2.95 -5.16 -2.22
N TYR A 169 2.34 -5.01 -1.05
CA TYR A 169 2.54 -3.82 -0.25
C TYR A 169 2.56 -4.15 1.23
N GLY A 170 3.34 -3.37 1.98
CA GLY A 170 3.36 -3.41 3.43
C GLY A 170 2.98 -2.06 4.00
N ILE A 171 2.27 -2.06 5.12
CA ILE A 171 1.91 -0.85 5.87
C ILE A 171 2.55 -0.85 7.26
N ARG A 172 2.87 0.35 7.78
CA ARG A 172 3.27 0.54 9.17
C ARG A 172 2.62 1.79 9.72
N ALA A 173 1.85 1.66 10.80
CA ALA A 173 1.28 2.80 11.49
C ALA A 173 2.40 3.69 12.08
N LEU A 174 2.25 5.01 11.94
CA LEU A 174 3.17 5.99 12.51
C LEU A 174 2.71 6.47 13.88
N GLU A 175 1.40 6.60 14.05
CA GLU A 175 0.77 6.93 15.32
C GLU A 175 -0.20 5.83 15.71
N PRO A 176 -0.21 5.39 16.99
CA PRO A 176 -1.29 4.59 17.51
C PRO A 176 -2.49 5.52 17.65
N ASN A 177 -3.53 5.35 16.83
CA ASN A 177 -4.94 5.41 17.22
C ASN A 177 -5.85 5.67 16.01
N TYR A 178 -6.77 4.74 15.83
CA TYR A 178 -8.01 5.00 15.14
C TYR A 178 -8.86 5.90 16.04
N TYR A 179 -8.77 7.21 15.87
CA TYR A 179 -9.73 8.11 16.48
C TYR A 179 -11.00 8.07 15.64
N MET A 180 -12.12 7.65 16.24
CA MET A 180 -13.41 8.10 15.75
C MET A 180 -13.52 9.56 16.15
N LYS A 181 -13.43 10.49 15.20
CA LYS A 181 -13.79 11.88 15.48
C LYS A 181 -15.23 11.88 15.99
N ALA A 182 -15.47 12.52 17.13
CA ALA A 182 -16.84 12.70 17.60
C ALA A 182 -17.63 13.44 16.51
N PRO A 183 -18.92 13.11 16.27
CA PRO A 183 -19.72 13.77 15.24
C PRO A 183 -19.72 15.30 15.32
N GLU A 184 -19.44 15.85 16.51
CA GLU A 184 -19.37 17.28 16.83
C GLU A 184 -18.09 17.97 16.31
N GLU A 185 -17.04 17.22 15.95
CA GLU A 185 -15.76 17.75 15.44
C GLU A 185 -15.68 17.78 13.90
N ILE A 186 -16.79 17.45 13.23
CA ILE A 186 -16.89 17.34 11.77
C ILE A 186 -17.68 18.52 11.16
N SER A 187 -17.86 19.60 11.94
CA SER A 187 -18.57 20.82 11.53
C SER A 187 -17.64 21.93 11.03
#